data_AF-A0A7X9I5S6-F1
#
_entry.id   AF-A0A7X9I5S6-F1
#
_cell.length_a   1.000
_cell.length_b   1.000
_cell.length_c   1.000
_cell.angle_alpha   90.00
_cell.angle_beta   90.00
_cell.angle_gamma   90.00
#
_symmetry.space_group_name_H-M   'P 1'
#
loop_
_entity.id
_entity.type
_entity.pdbx_description
1 polymer ?
#
loop_
_entity_poly.entity_id
_entity_poly.type
_entity_poly.pdbx_seq_one_letter_code
_entity_poly.pdbx_strand_id
1 'polypeptide(L)'
;MKKSPKRSLKMPVYQFVCSDCHKLFEKTFSFQEYGAAIVGCPFCNSNRVRRSIKNIRVNLPDQVSNAIPDDPAAFSAYENDPQAMGRMMRKMSEQSGEEFEPEFHEVVDRLEKGQSFEQIEKELPDIDLPADTPD
;
A
#
# COMPACT_ATOMS: atom_id res chain seq x y z
N MET A 1 21.29 33.94 39.38
CA MET A 1 20.34 33.65 38.28
C MET A 1 21.10 33.37 36.98
N LYS A 2 21.26 32.11 36.58
CA LYS A 2 21.87 31.77 35.27
C LYS A 2 20.77 31.84 34.21
N LYS A 3 20.82 32.85 33.33
CA LYS A 3 19.94 32.94 32.16
C LYS A 3 20.35 31.82 31.19
N SER A 4 19.51 30.80 31.08
CA SER A 4 19.70 29.72 30.11
C SER A 4 19.62 30.27 28.69
N PRO A 5 20.49 29.84 27.75
CA PRO A 5 20.47 30.31 26.39
C PRO A 5 19.19 29.82 25.70
N LYS A 6 18.45 30.73 25.07
CA LYS A 6 17.26 30.40 24.26
C LYS A 6 17.70 29.50 23.12
N ARG A 7 17.50 28.19 23.26
CA ARG A 7 17.60 27.24 22.14
C ARG A 7 16.66 27.73 21.05
N SER A 8 17.21 28.05 19.88
CA SER A 8 16.45 28.29 18.65
C SER A 8 15.77 26.98 18.26
N LEU A 9 14.59 26.75 18.83
CA LEU A 9 13.71 25.65 18.44
C LEU A 9 13.33 25.88 16.98
N LYS A 10 13.77 25.00 16.08
CA LYS A 10 13.28 24.94 14.70
C LYS A 10 11.79 24.65 14.77
N MET A 11 10.98 25.71 14.76
CA MET A 11 9.52 25.58 14.79
C MET A 11 9.06 25.05 13.42
N PRO A 12 8.30 23.95 13.38
CA PRO A 12 7.77 23.43 12.13
C PRO A 12 6.87 24.47 11.45
N VAL A 13 7.10 24.66 10.15
CA VAL A 13 6.27 25.51 9.29
C VAL A 13 5.18 24.63 8.69
N TYR A 14 3.93 25.04 8.88
CA TYR A 14 2.76 24.35 8.37
C TYR A 14 2.10 25.20 7.29
N GLN A 15 1.75 24.56 6.17
CA GLN A 15 1.08 25.21 5.05
C GLN A 15 -0.43 24.99 5.13
N PHE A 16 -1.19 26.08 4.94
CA PHE A 16 -2.65 26.08 4.94
C PHE A 16 -3.20 26.69 3.66
N VAL A 17 -4.42 26.27 3.30
CA VAL A 17 -5.24 26.85 2.25
C VAL A 17 -6.59 27.27 2.83
N CYS A 18 -7.02 28.49 2.54
CA CYS A 18 -8.36 28.94 2.93
C CYS A 18 -9.41 28.43 1.94
N SER A 19 -10.53 27.92 2.43
CA SER A 19 -11.65 27.46 1.58
C SER A 19 -12.49 28.60 1.00
N ASP A 20 -12.30 29.85 1.46
CA ASP A 20 -13.07 31.01 0.99
C ASP A 20 -12.31 31.83 -0.05
N CYS A 21 -11.06 32.20 0.25
CA CYS A 21 -10.24 33.00 -0.67
C CYS A 21 -9.25 32.18 -1.49
N HIS A 22 -9.15 30.86 -1.27
CA HIS A 22 -8.24 29.92 -1.93
C HIS A 22 -6.75 30.31 -1.89
N LYS A 23 -6.37 31.22 -0.99
CA LYS A 23 -4.97 31.64 -0.82
C LYS A 23 -4.23 30.68 0.09
N LEU A 24 -2.99 30.41 -0.29
CA LEU A 24 -2.02 29.64 0.50
C LEU A 24 -1.34 30.58 1.50
N PHE A 25 -1.14 30.11 2.72
CA PHE A 25 -0.35 30.81 3.73
C PHE A 25 0.38 29.82 4.64
N GLU A 26 1.43 30.29 5.30
CA GLU A 26 2.27 29.50 6.19
C GLU A 26 2.12 29.99 7.63
N LYS A 27 2.13 29.06 8.57
CA LYS A 27 2.07 29.36 10.01
C LYS A 27 3.02 28.46 10.77
N THR A 28 3.76 29.03 11.71
CA THR A 28 4.60 28.30 12.64
C THR A 28 3.82 28.02 13.92
N PHE A 29 3.88 26.78 14.39
CA PHE A 29 3.33 26.42 15.70
C PHE A 29 4.44 25.90 16.60
N SER A 30 4.34 26.24 17.88
CA SER A 30 5.07 25.51 18.90
C SER A 30 4.40 24.16 19.14
N PHE A 31 5.13 23.25 19.78
CA PHE A 31 4.60 21.93 20.12
C PHE A 31 3.31 22.00 20.96
N GLN A 32 3.18 23.01 21.84
CA GLN A 32 2.02 23.17 22.72
C GLN A 32 0.79 23.73 21.99
N GLU A 33 0.99 24.48 20.90
CA GLU A 33 -0.10 25.08 20.13
C GLU A 33 -0.65 24.13 19.06
N TYR A 34 0.10 23.08 18.73
CA TYR A 34 -0.29 22.11 17.74
C TYR A 34 -1.57 21.37 18.17
N GLY A 35 -2.65 21.51 17.39
CA GLY A 35 -3.94 20.88 17.65
C GLY A 35 -4.90 21.69 18.54
N ALA A 36 -4.42 22.73 19.23
CA ALA A 36 -5.26 23.59 20.08
C ALA A 36 -5.49 24.98 19.47
N ALA A 37 -4.58 25.46 18.61
CA ALA A 37 -4.67 26.80 18.05
C ALA A 37 -5.73 26.90 16.93
N ILE A 38 -6.63 27.89 17.05
CA ILE A 38 -7.55 28.26 15.97
C ILE A 38 -6.77 29.02 14.89
N VAL A 39 -6.91 28.57 13.63
CA VAL A 39 -6.18 29.14 12.50
C VAL A 39 -7.14 29.94 11.62
N GLY A 40 -7.09 31.26 11.74
CA GLY A 40 -7.76 32.16 10.81
C GLY A 40 -6.91 32.44 9.57
N CYS A 41 -7.57 32.62 8.43
CA CYS A 41 -6.94 33.08 7.20
C CYS A 41 -6.48 34.55 7.35
N PRO A 42 -5.21 34.90 7.08
CA PRO A 42 -4.72 36.28 7.21
C PRO A 42 -5.29 37.24 6.16
N PHE A 43 -5.94 36.74 5.11
CA PHE A 43 -6.45 37.56 4.00
C PHE A 43 -7.93 37.91 4.12
N CYS A 44 -8.77 36.96 4.57
CA CYS A 44 -10.22 37.14 4.66
C CYS A 44 -10.78 36.88 6.07
N ASN A 45 -9.92 36.57 7.04
CA ASN A 45 -10.26 36.28 8.43
C ASN A 45 -11.25 35.11 8.65
N SER A 46 -11.44 34.27 7.65
CA SER A 46 -12.24 33.05 7.78
C SER A 46 -11.53 31.97 8.60
N ASN A 47 -12.30 31.23 9.40
CA ASN A 47 -11.85 30.05 10.12
C ASN A 47 -11.93 28.76 9.28
N ARG A 48 -12.46 28.84 8.05
CA ARG A 48 -12.51 27.71 7.10
C ARG A 48 -11.17 27.57 6.39
N VAL A 49 -10.20 26.99 7.09
CA VAL A 49 -8.87 26.69 6.53
C VAL A 49 -8.59 25.19 6.63
N ARG A 50 -7.86 24.67 5.64
CA ARG A 50 -7.41 23.28 5.59
C ARG A 50 -5.90 23.24 5.51
N ARG A 51 -5.28 22.26 6.15
CA ARG A 51 -3.83 22.03 6.02
C ARG A 51 -3.54 21.45 4.64
N SER A 52 -2.60 22.06 3.93
CA SER A 52 -2.12 21.55 2.64
C SER A 52 -0.86 20.73 2.89
N ILE A 53 -0.94 19.42 2.71
CA ILE A 53 0.20 18.51 2.77
C ILE A 53 0.61 18.24 1.32
N LYS A 54 1.82 18.64 0.94
CA LYS A 54 2.35 18.34 -0.39
C LYS A 54 2.47 16.83 -0.56
N ASN A 55 2.18 16.33 -1.75
CA ASN A 55 2.38 14.93 -2.09
C ASN A 55 3.86 14.57 -1.85
N ILE A 56 4.09 13.70 -0.87
CA ILE A 56 5.41 13.13 -0.65
C ILE A 56 5.56 11.94 -1.59
N ARG A 57 6.69 11.88 -2.31
CA ARG A 57 7.05 10.66 -3.03
C ARG A 57 7.73 9.73 -2.03
N VAL A 58 7.13 8.58 -1.80
CA VAL A 58 7.73 7.51 -1.02
C VAL A 58 8.23 6.47 -2.02
N ASN A 59 9.49 6.07 -1.90
CA ASN A 59 9.97 4.86 -2.57
C ASN A 59 9.43 3.67 -1.76
N LEU A 60 8.24 3.20 -2.13
CA LEU A 60 7.65 2.02 -1.51
C LEU A 60 8.28 0.77 -2.15
N PRO A 61 8.91 -0.13 -1.37
CA PRO A 61 9.36 -1.41 -1.90
C PRO A 61 8.14 -2.26 -2.28
N ASP A 62 8.28 -3.08 -3.32
CA ASP A 62 7.22 -3.89 -3.95
C ASP A 62 6.49 -4.85 -2.98
N GLN A 63 7.06 -5.06 -1.79
CA GLN A 63 6.58 -6.03 -0.80
C GLN A 63 5.43 -5.52 0.08
N VAL A 64 5.13 -4.21 0.08
CA VAL A 64 4.14 -3.63 1.02
C VAL A 64 2.75 -3.44 0.38
N SER A 65 2.62 -3.63 -0.93
CA SER A 65 1.37 -3.32 -1.67
C SER A 65 0.37 -4.47 -1.75
N ASN A 66 0.69 -5.69 -1.30
CA ASN A 66 -0.18 -6.84 -1.52
C ASN A 66 -0.33 -7.65 -0.24
N ALA A 67 -1.35 -7.32 0.56
CA ALA A 67 -1.96 -8.34 1.40
C ALA A 67 -2.53 -9.40 0.45
N ILE A 68 -2.12 -10.66 0.61
CA ILE A 68 -2.81 -11.78 -0.05
C ILE A 68 -4.26 -11.70 0.45
N PRO A 69 -5.25 -11.53 -0.44
CA PRO A 69 -6.64 -11.52 0.00
C PRO A 69 -6.95 -12.90 0.57
N ASP A 70 -7.38 -12.95 1.83
CA ASP A 70 -7.83 -14.18 2.49
C ASP A 70 -9.15 -14.74 1.88
N ASP A 71 -9.73 -14.03 0.91
CA ASP A 71 -10.99 -14.39 0.27
C ASP A 71 -10.74 -15.26 -0.97
N PRO A 72 -11.25 -16.51 -1.03
CA PRO A 72 -11.16 -17.36 -2.22
C PRO A 72 -11.80 -16.71 -3.47
N ALA A 73 -12.72 -15.75 -3.32
CA ALA A 73 -13.28 -15.00 -4.44
C ALA A 73 -12.23 -14.13 -5.16
N ALA A 74 -11.12 -13.77 -4.49
CA ALA A 74 -10.06 -13.00 -5.10
C ALA A 74 -9.27 -13.79 -6.15
N PHE A 75 -9.25 -15.13 -6.06
CA PHE A 75 -8.64 -15.98 -7.09
C PHE A 75 -9.36 -15.87 -8.43
N SER A 76 -10.70 -15.73 -8.42
CA SER A 76 -11.49 -15.59 -9.65
C SER A 76 -11.11 -14.35 -10.48
N ALA A 77 -10.62 -13.29 -9.82
CA ALA A 77 -10.14 -12.09 -10.48
C ALA A 77 -8.86 -12.33 -11.31
N TYR A 78 -8.11 -13.40 -11.00
CA TYR A 78 -6.84 -13.75 -11.65
C TYR A 78 -6.96 -14.95 -12.62
N GLU A 79 -8.13 -15.59 -12.73
CA GLU A 79 -8.36 -16.71 -13.67
C GLU A 79 -8.04 -16.34 -15.13
N ASN A 80 -8.28 -15.09 -15.51
CA ASN A 80 -8.03 -14.61 -16.87
C ASN A 80 -6.57 -14.16 -17.11
N ASP A 81 -5.70 -14.17 -16.08
CA ASP A 81 -4.28 -13.80 -16.17
C ASP A 81 -3.39 -14.87 -15.49
N PRO A 82 -2.89 -15.87 -16.25
CA PRO A 82 -2.07 -16.95 -15.69
C PRO A 82 -0.80 -16.43 -15.02
N GLN A 83 -0.22 -15.33 -15.50
CA GLN A 83 0.99 -14.76 -14.90
C GLN A 83 0.70 -14.09 -13.55
N ALA A 84 -0.45 -13.43 -13.41
CA ALA A 84 -0.87 -12.89 -12.12
C ALA A 84 -1.16 -14.00 -11.12
N MET A 85 -1.80 -15.09 -11.57
CA MET A 85 -2.05 -16.28 -10.74
C MET A 85 -0.74 -16.91 -10.24
N GLY A 86 0.25 -17.12 -11.12
CA GLY A 86 1.56 -17.68 -10.74
C GLY A 86 2.28 -16.83 -9.68
N ARG A 87 2.32 -15.50 -9.87
CA ARG A 87 2.92 -14.58 -8.89
C ARG A 87 2.21 -14.60 -7.55
N MET A 88 0.89 -14.80 -7.54
CA MET A 88 0.10 -14.93 -6.32
C MET A 88 0.43 -16.23 -5.60
N MET A 89 0.41 -17.36 -6.31
CA MET A 89 0.72 -18.69 -5.76
C MET A 89 2.15 -18.77 -5.19
N ARG A 90 3.13 -18.14 -5.84
CA ARG A 90 4.51 -18.02 -5.32
C ARG A 90 4.55 -17.32 -3.96
N LYS A 91 3.85 -16.19 -3.85
CA LYS A 91 3.78 -15.42 -2.60
C LYS A 91 3.04 -16.19 -1.50
N MET A 92 1.97 -16.88 -1.85
CA MET A 92 1.23 -17.72 -0.91
C MET A 92 2.13 -18.86 -0.38
N SER A 93 2.93 -19.47 -1.25
CA SER A 93 3.94 -20.46 -0.84
C SER A 93 4.96 -19.91 0.14
N GLU A 94 5.51 -18.73 -0.14
CA GLU A 94 6.50 -18.07 0.74
C GLU A 94 5.90 -17.66 2.10
N GLN A 95 4.60 -17.34 2.14
CA GLN A 95 3.92 -16.86 3.34
C GLN A 95 3.26 -17.97 4.18
N SER A 96 2.83 -19.08 3.56
CA SER A 96 2.19 -20.21 4.25
C SER A 96 3.14 -20.83 5.30
N GLY A 97 4.45 -20.75 5.07
CA GLY A 97 5.45 -21.41 5.92
C GLY A 97 5.43 -22.93 5.82
N GLU A 98 4.62 -23.47 4.89
CA GLU A 98 4.52 -24.87 4.53
C GLU A 98 5.41 -25.14 3.30
N GLU A 99 6.09 -26.28 3.29
CA GLU A 99 6.92 -26.70 2.17
C GLU A 99 6.03 -27.41 1.14
N PHE A 100 5.82 -26.78 -0.01
CA PHE A 100 5.05 -27.35 -1.11
C PHE A 100 5.90 -28.34 -1.90
N GLU A 101 5.25 -29.32 -2.53
CA GLU A 101 5.94 -30.30 -3.35
C GLU A 101 6.59 -29.68 -4.60
N PRO A 102 7.64 -30.29 -5.17
CA PRO A 102 8.32 -29.79 -6.36
C PRO A 102 7.38 -29.56 -7.56
N GLU A 103 6.32 -30.37 -7.66
CA GLU A 103 5.29 -30.28 -8.69
C GLU A 103 4.52 -28.96 -8.61
N PHE A 104 4.19 -28.49 -7.40
CA PHE A 104 3.56 -27.19 -7.20
C PHE A 104 4.45 -26.06 -7.68
N HIS A 105 5.75 -26.10 -7.34
CA HIS A 105 6.72 -25.10 -7.80
C HIS A 105 6.84 -25.06 -9.32
N GLU A 106 6.74 -26.21 -9.98
CA GLU A 106 6.75 -26.30 -11.44
C GLU A 106 5.49 -25.68 -12.08
N VAL A 107 4.31 -25.92 -11.51
CA VAL A 107 3.06 -25.26 -11.94
C VAL A 107 3.17 -23.74 -11.82
N VAL A 108 3.65 -23.26 -10.67
CA VAL A 108 3.85 -21.82 -10.42
C VAL A 108 4.81 -21.19 -11.44
N ASP A 109 5.95 -21.84 -11.71
CA ASP A 109 6.93 -21.37 -12.70
C ASP A 109 6.35 -21.25 -14.11
N ARG A 110 5.47 -22.19 -14.49
CA ARG A 110 4.82 -22.20 -15.80
C ARG A 110 3.73 -21.15 -15.93
N LEU A 111 2.94 -20.97 -14.86
CA LEU A 111 1.96 -19.88 -14.76
C LEU A 111 2.64 -18.51 -14.87
N GLU A 112 3.76 -18.31 -14.17
CA GLU A 112 4.56 -17.07 -14.27
C GLU A 112 5.12 -16.82 -15.68
N LYS A 113 5.42 -17.89 -16.44
CA LYS A 113 5.81 -17.81 -17.86
C LYS A 113 4.62 -17.52 -18.80
N GLY A 114 3.39 -17.59 -18.31
CA GLY A 114 2.16 -17.30 -19.05
C GLY A 114 1.52 -18.51 -19.74
N GLN A 115 1.89 -19.73 -19.36
CA GLN A 115 1.14 -20.92 -19.77
C GLN A 115 -0.20 -20.96 -19.02
N SER A 116 -1.28 -21.39 -19.69
CA SER A 116 -2.59 -21.59 -19.04
C SER A 116 -2.63 -22.92 -18.28
N PHE A 117 -3.57 -23.06 -17.33
CA PHE A 117 -3.76 -24.31 -16.57
C PHE A 117 -3.95 -25.54 -17.48
N GLU A 118 -4.79 -25.43 -18.52
CA GLU A 118 -5.03 -26.52 -19.49
C GLU A 118 -3.74 -26.95 -20.23
N GLN A 119 -2.84 -26.00 -20.51
CA GLN A 119 -1.57 -26.31 -21.17
C GLN A 119 -0.62 -27.03 -20.23
N ILE A 120 -0.59 -26.60 -18.97
CA ILE A 120 0.24 -27.22 -17.92
C ILE A 120 -0.21 -28.66 -17.68
N GLU A 121 -1.52 -28.90 -17.50
CA GLU A 121 -2.09 -30.23 -17.28
C GLU A 121 -1.77 -31.19 -18.44
N LYS A 122 -1.84 -30.70 -19.69
CA LYS A 122 -1.51 -31.51 -20.86
C LYS A 122 -0.02 -31.89 -20.94
N GLU A 123 0.87 -31.01 -20.49
CA GLU A 123 2.32 -31.21 -20.50
C GLU A 123 2.83 -31.93 -19.24
N LEU A 124 2.04 -31.95 -18.16
CA LEU A 124 2.30 -32.61 -16.89
C LEU A 124 1.08 -33.48 -16.49
N PRO A 125 0.83 -34.60 -17.20
CA PRO A 125 -0.29 -35.48 -16.90
C PRO A 125 -0.13 -36.26 -15.58
N ASP A 126 1.05 -36.22 -14.96
CA ASP A 126 1.35 -36.89 -13.69
C ASP A 126 1.11 -36.00 -12.46
N ILE A 127 0.64 -34.76 -12.64
CA ILE A 127 0.24 -33.91 -11.51
C ILE A 127 -1.23 -34.21 -11.20
N ASP A 128 -1.47 -34.95 -10.13
CA ASP A 128 -2.77 -35.03 -9.48
C ASP A 128 -3.10 -33.65 -8.89
N LEU A 129 -3.50 -32.72 -9.75
CA LEU A 129 -4.31 -31.59 -9.32
C LEU A 129 -5.53 -32.20 -8.59
N PRO A 130 -6.01 -31.63 -7.49
CA PRO A 130 -7.28 -32.05 -6.92
C PRO A 130 -8.37 -31.79 -7.96
N ALA A 131 -8.59 -32.78 -8.82
CA ALA A 131 -9.69 -32.84 -9.75
C ALA A 131 -10.95 -32.67 -8.91
N ASP A 132 -11.78 -31.71 -9.32
CA ASP A 132 -13.12 -31.47 -8.82
C ASP A 132 -13.68 -32.70 -8.11
N THR A 133 -13.71 -32.69 -6.77
CA THR A 133 -14.57 -33.63 -6.05
C THR A 133 -15.99 -33.09 -6.18
N PRO A 134 -16.87 -33.71 -6.99
CA PRO A 134 -18.27 -33.35 -6.98
C PRO A 134 -18.91 -34.06 -5.79
N ASP A 135 -19.45 -33.29 -4.83
CA ASP A 135 -20.52 -33.80 -3.96
C ASP A 135 -21.87 -33.66 -4.66
#